data_AF-A0A547LKR8-F1
#
_entry.id   AF-A0A547LKR8-F1
#
_cell.length_a   1.000
_cell.length_b   1.000
_cell.length_c   1.000
_cell.angle_alpha   90.00
_cell.angle_beta   90.00
_cell.angle_gamma   90.00
#
_symmetry.space_group_name_H-M   'P 1'
#
loop_
_entity.id
_entity.type
_entity.pdbx_description
1 polymer ?
#
loop_
_entity_poly.entity_id
_entity_poly.type
_entity_poly.pdbx_seq_one_letter_code
_entity_poly.pdbx_strand_id
1 'polypeptide(L)'
;MDPMMVLRAFAAATTILAAALVAVNWNARITFAGFVIFIVAAIAWSADGWLESKASLIVQNVILLVVNVLGVWRWLPKAEKEMD
;
A
#
# COMPACT_ATOMS: atom_id res chain seq x y z
N MET A 1 -10.41 8.39 -21.38
CA MET A 1 -9.47 8.78 -20.31
C MET A 1 -8.13 8.15 -20.63
N ASP A 2 -7.04 8.88 -20.45
CA ASP A 2 -5.69 8.34 -20.60
C ASP A 2 -5.47 7.16 -19.62
N PRO A 3 -5.10 5.95 -20.09
CA PRO A 3 -4.86 4.80 -19.23
C PRO A 3 -3.85 5.08 -18.10
N MET A 4 -2.82 5.90 -18.39
CA MET A 4 -1.80 6.22 -17.39
C MET A 4 -2.36 7.10 -16.28
N MET A 5 -3.24 8.05 -16.63
CA MET A 5 -3.94 8.89 -15.67
C MET A 5 -4.81 8.03 -14.73
N VAL A 6 -5.50 7.01 -15.25
CA VAL A 6 -6.31 6.10 -14.43
C VAL A 6 -5.45 5.30 -13.46
N LEU A 7 -4.31 4.76 -13.93
CA LEU A 7 -3.36 4.03 -13.09
C LEU A 7 -2.84 4.90 -11.93
N ARG A 8 -2.39 6.11 -12.24
CA ARG A 8 -1.85 7.05 -11.24
C ARG A 8 -2.91 7.51 -10.25
N ALA A 9 -4.12 7.80 -10.73
CA ALA A 9 -5.24 8.17 -9.86
C ALA A 9 -5.60 7.04 -8.90
N PHE A 10 -5.64 5.80 -9.38
CA PHE A 10 -5.84 4.62 -8.55
C PHE A 10 -4.71 4.43 -7.51
N ALA A 11 -3.45 4.53 -7.94
CA ALA A 11 -2.29 4.39 -7.06
C ALA A 11 -2.29 5.48 -5.97
N ALA A 12 -2.59 6.73 -6.32
CA ALA A 12 -2.68 7.83 -5.38
C ALA A 12 -3.85 7.65 -4.39
N ALA A 13 -5.05 7.33 -4.88
CA ALA A 13 -6.22 7.15 -4.03
C ALA A 13 -6.02 6.01 -3.02
N THR A 14 -5.47 4.87 -3.46
CA THR A 14 -5.17 3.74 -2.57
C THR A 14 -4.07 4.07 -1.57
N THR A 15 -3.02 4.81 -1.97
CA THR A 15 -1.96 5.30 -1.06
C THR A 15 -2.53 6.18 0.04
N ILE A 16 -3.38 7.15 -0.31
CA ILE A 16 -4.00 8.10 0.64
C ILE A 16 -4.92 7.34 1.60
N LEU A 17 -5.75 6.43 1.09
CA LEU A 17 -6.62 5.61 1.92
C LEU A 17 -5.82 4.75 2.90
N ALA A 18 -4.79 4.05 2.41
CA ALA A 18 -3.92 3.23 3.25
C ALA A 18 -3.23 4.06 4.34
N ALA A 19 -2.71 5.24 3.99
CA ALA A 19 -2.10 6.16 4.94
C ALA A 19 -3.09 6.61 6.01
N ALA A 20 -4.33 6.94 5.64
CA ALA A 20 -5.36 7.31 6.59
C ALA A 20 -5.70 6.17 7.57
N LEU A 21 -5.85 4.94 7.08
CA LEU A 21 -6.14 3.77 7.91
C LEU A 21 -5.00 3.47 8.90
N VAL A 22 -3.75 3.48 8.44
CA VAL A 22 -2.59 3.26 9.31
C VAL A 22 -2.41 4.41 10.31
N ALA A 23 -2.65 5.65 9.89
CA ALA A 23 -2.51 6.82 10.75
C ALA A 23 -3.58 6.88 11.85
N VAL A 24 -4.83 6.51 11.55
CA VAL A 24 -5.90 6.52 12.56
C VAL A 24 -5.64 5.48 13.65
N ASN A 25 -5.00 4.36 13.30
CA ASN A 25 -4.53 3.30 14.22
C ASN A 25 -5.54 2.92 15.34
N TRP A 26 -6.83 2.88 15.00
CA TRP A 26 -7.90 2.71 16.00
C TRP A 26 -7.93 1.29 16.58
N ASN A 27 -7.67 0.30 15.75
CA ASN A 27 -7.55 -1.10 16.14
C ASN A 27 -6.58 -1.83 15.19
N ALA A 28 -6.16 -3.04 15.57
CA ALA A 28 -5.20 -3.80 14.81
C ALA A 28 -5.72 -4.19 13.42
N ARG A 29 -7.03 -4.45 13.29
CA ARG A 29 -7.66 -4.78 12.00
C ARG A 29 -7.56 -3.64 10.98
N ILE A 30 -7.82 -2.40 11.40
CA ILE A 30 -7.77 -1.23 10.52
C ILE A 30 -6.33 -0.99 10.05
N THR A 31 -5.36 -1.06 10.97
CA THR A 31 -3.94 -0.90 10.63
C THR A 31 -3.45 -2.01 9.70
N PHE A 32 -3.86 -3.26 9.95
CA PHE A 32 -3.61 -4.39 9.06
C PHE A 32 -4.18 -4.14 7.65
N ALA A 33 -5.43 -3.71 7.55
CA ALA A 33 -6.06 -3.40 6.26
C ALA A 33 -5.31 -2.27 5.53
N GLY A 34 -4.85 -1.24 6.25
CA GLY A 34 -4.02 -0.18 5.70
C GLY A 34 -2.72 -0.71 5.05
N PHE A 35 -1.99 -1.60 5.73
CA PHE A 35 -0.80 -2.23 5.14
C PHE A 35 -1.11 -3.07 3.89
N VAL A 36 -2.24 -3.80 3.87
CA VAL A 36 -2.67 -4.55 2.68
C VAL A 36 -2.95 -3.61 1.50
N ILE A 37 -3.62 -2.48 1.73
CA ILE A 37 -3.90 -1.51 0.66
C ILE A 37 -2.60 -0.84 0.18
N PHE A 38 -1.64 -0.57 1.06
CA PHE A 38 -0.34 -0.06 0.65
C PHE A 38 0.44 -1.03 -0.26
N ILE A 39 0.28 -2.35 -0.10
CA ILE A 39 0.87 -3.33 -1.03
C ILE A 39 0.29 -3.13 -2.43
N VAL A 40 -1.03 -2.98 -2.56
CA VAL A 40 -1.70 -2.72 -3.85
C VAL A 40 -1.20 -1.41 -4.47
N ALA A 41 -1.07 -0.36 -3.67
CA ALA A 41 -0.55 0.93 -4.12
C ALA A 41 0.91 0.84 -4.59
N ALA A 42 1.77 0.13 -3.85
CA ALA A 42 3.18 -0.06 -4.19
C ALA A 42 3.34 -0.83 -5.51
N ILE A 43 2.49 -1.82 -5.78
CA ILE A 43 2.48 -2.52 -7.08
C ILE A 43 2.08 -1.57 -8.20
N ALA A 44 1.03 -0.75 -8.00
CA ALA A 44 0.58 0.21 -9.01
C ALA A 44 1.64 1.29 -9.32
N TRP A 45 2.30 1.84 -8.30
CA TRP A 45 3.40 2.81 -8.49
C TRP A 45 4.65 2.16 -9.10
N SER A 46 4.94 0.91 -8.78
CA SER A 46 6.03 0.16 -9.44
C SER A 46 5.73 -0.04 -10.94
N ALA A 47 4.47 -0.33 -11.28
CA ALA A 47 4.02 -0.43 -12.67
C ALA A 47 4.13 0.91 -13.43
N ASP A 48 3.71 2.03 -12.83
CA ASP A 48 3.92 3.37 -13.40
C ASP A 48 5.41 3.64 -13.62
N GLY A 49 6.25 3.32 -12.63
CA GLY A 49 7.69 3.49 -12.72
C GLY A 49 8.32 2.67 -13.85
N TRP A 50 7.85 1.44 -14.05
CA TRP A 50 8.30 0.58 -15.14
C TRP A 50 7.90 1.12 -16.52
N LEU A 51 6.63 1.49 -16.70
CA LEU A 51 6.09 1.99 -17.97
C LEU A 51 6.73 3.33 -18.39
N GLU A 52 7.14 4.13 -17.42
CA GLU A 52 7.73 5.46 -17.63
C GLU A 52 9.27 5.45 -17.49
N SER A 53 9.89 4.28 -17.33
CA SER A 53 11.34 4.13 -17.14
C SER A 53 11.91 4.97 -15.97
N LYS A 54 11.13 5.14 -14.90
CA LYS A 54 11.52 5.87 -13.67
C LYS A 54 12.09 4.93 -12.63
N ALA A 55 13.39 4.66 -12.71
CA ALA A 55 14.08 3.74 -11.79
C ALA A 55 13.90 4.10 -10.30
N SER A 56 13.92 5.38 -9.94
CA SER A 56 13.72 5.82 -8.55
C SER A 56 12.33 5.44 -8.00
N LEU A 57 11.29 5.53 -8.83
CA LEU A 57 9.92 5.20 -8.45
C LEU A 57 9.76 3.68 -8.24
N ILE A 58 10.38 2.87 -9.10
CA ILE A 58 10.41 1.41 -8.96
C ILE A 58 11.13 1.02 -7.66
N VAL A 59 12.36 1.47 -7.47
CA VAL A 59 13.18 1.10 -6.29
C VAL A 59 12.48 1.48 -5.00
N GLN A 60 11.94 2.70 -4.92
CA GLN A 60 11.19 3.15 -3.75
C GLN A 60 10.00 2.22 -3.46
N ASN A 61 9.18 1.91 -4.46
CA ASN A 61 7.97 1.14 -4.24
C ASN A 61 8.22 -0.35 -4.02
N VAL A 62 9.30 -0.91 -4.57
CA VAL A 62 9.74 -2.27 -4.22
C VAL A 62 10.15 -2.35 -2.74
N ILE A 63 10.90 -1.37 -2.24
CA ILE A 63 11.26 -1.32 -0.82
C ILE A 63 10.00 -1.15 0.04
N LEU A 64 9.10 -0.25 -0.34
CA LEU A 64 7.81 -0.08 0.35
C LEU A 64 6.97 -1.36 0.32
N LEU A 65 6.96 -2.10 -0.77
CA LEU A 65 6.27 -3.40 -0.85
C LEU A 65 6.76 -4.34 0.25
N VAL A 66 8.08 -4.47 0.43
CA VAL A 66 8.68 -5.29 1.49
C VAL A 66 8.29 -4.77 2.87
N VAL A 67 8.38 -3.46 3.11
CA VAL A 67 7.99 -2.85 4.39
C VAL A 67 6.51 -3.12 4.71
N ASN A 68 5.63 -3.01 3.71
CA ASN A 68 4.20 -3.23 3.92
C ASN A 68 3.87 -4.71 4.15
N VAL A 69 4.58 -5.64 3.50
CA VAL A 69 4.48 -7.09 3.81
C VAL A 69 4.91 -7.37 5.25
N LEU A 70 5.99 -6.75 5.72
CA LEU A 70 6.40 -6.85 7.13
C LEU A 70 5.37 -6.23 8.07
N GLY A 71 4.71 -5.14 7.66
CA GLY A 71 3.58 -4.54 8.36
C GLY A 71 2.41 -5.51 8.51
N VAL A 72 2.01 -6.18 7.43
CA VAL A 72 1.00 -7.24 7.43
C VAL A 72 1.39 -8.36 8.41
N TRP A 73 2.61 -8.89 8.33
CA TRP A 73 3.10 -9.94 9.23
C TRP A 73 3.06 -9.52 10.71
N ARG A 74 3.41 -8.26 11.02
CA ARG A 74 3.40 -7.72 12.38
C ARG A 74 1.99 -7.52 12.95
N TRP A 75 1.02 -7.16 12.12
CA TRP A 75 -0.33 -6.77 12.57
C TRP A 75 -1.38 -7.87 12.41
N LEU A 76 -1.17 -8.85 11.52
CA LEU A 76 -2.09 -9.97 11.31
C LEU A 76 -2.44 -10.71 12.61
N PRO A 77 -1.48 -11.15 13.46
CA PRO A 77 -1.82 -11.88 14.69
C PRO A 77 -2.59 -11.03 15.72
N LYS A 78 -2.46 -9.71 15.64
CA LYS A 78 -3.20 -8.78 16.51
C LYS A 78 -4.62 -8.58 16.00
N ALA A 79 -4.78 -8.47 14.68
CA ALA A 79 -6.07 -8.36 14.02
C ALA A 79 -6.92 -9.61 14.22
N GLU A 80 -6.31 -10.80 14.18
CA GLU A 80 -6.97 -12.09 14.46
C GLU A 80 -7.49 -12.15 15.90
N LYS A 81 -6.69 -11.76 16.89
CA LYS A 81 -7.11 -11.74 18.31
C LYS A 81 -8.28 -10.82 18.62
N GLU A 82 -8.50 -9.79 17.82
CA GLU A 82 -9.66 -8.92 17.97
C GLU A 82 -10.94 -9.59 17.45
N MET A 83 -10.86 -10.69 16.69
CA MET A 83 -12.00 -11.47 16.13
C MET A 83 -12.60 -12.49 17.08
N ASP A 84 -11.85 -12.89 18.09
CA ASP A 84 -12.29 -13.77 19.17
C ASP A 84 -12.92 -12.97 20.32
#